data_AF-A0A3N0J258-F1
#
_entry.id   AF-A0A3N0J258-F1
#
_cell.length_a   1.000
_cell.length_b   1.000
_cell.length_c   1.000
_cell.angle_alpha   90.00
_cell.angle_beta   90.00
_cell.angle_gamma   90.00
#
_symmetry.space_group_name_H-M   'P 1'
#
loop_
_entity.id
_entity.type
_entity.pdbx_description
1 polymer ?
#
loop_
_entity_poly.entity_id
_entity_poly.type
_entity_poly.pdbx_seq_one_letter_code
_entity_poly.pdbx_strand_id
1 'polypeptide(L)'
;MLETVDFSLEPLSKDDYKPRRDELMEQLVVLQQQARAQGVGLVVLFEGWNGAGKGSRISDLMYHLDARATSVYVTENLDVKAARSFPGAKHGVTGFYPVMQEFWKGLGQRGTISFFDRGWYTAAVQHMLYTEFGSLTLGSGKRKGQKAVAAAMAEARDERHIDVLRRYLTSASDFEQQLADDGYLVVKFFVHVTKEAQKKRLTRLHDDPATRWRVNEDKLATIGNYEEAYRLYDNLLKGSNFTFAPWHLVNGEDKRRANLQIAETLVSALTGALQAAPDAEAAAAAAKAQANSAGALEEAPLFGRSEEEEARVREEAERAAAEARIRAPRVSRFRQVDNPPRIDEVDHSLVLDPLAYKEQLKFEQDRLNKLEMEMYQKRIPLMVMYEGWDAAGKGGNIKRVAQALDARAYTVFPSPAPTKPELLHPHLWRYWTRLPKAGHVGIYDRSWYGRVLVERVEGFASVSEWTRAYDEINEFEQELVRWGAILLKFWVDVSPEEQLRRFHDREQDPAKQWKITDEDWRNRDKYPQYKAAVEDIFRLTSTPFAPWIVLESDDKRYARVKALKIINDALEARLHEN
;
A
#
# COMPACT_ATOMS: atom_id res chain seq x y z
N MET A 1 10.23 -6.83 26.68
CA MET A 1 10.77 -5.58 26.08
C MET A 1 10.37 -4.40 26.94
N LEU A 2 9.10 -4.23 27.29
CA LEU A 2 8.66 -3.11 28.15
C LEU A 2 9.31 -3.09 29.55
N GLU A 3 9.64 -4.25 30.10
CA GLU A 3 10.35 -4.39 31.39
C GLU A 3 11.74 -3.74 31.43
N THR A 4 12.35 -3.43 30.28
CA THR A 4 13.68 -2.80 30.23
C THR A 4 13.63 -1.30 30.46
N VAL A 5 12.44 -0.71 30.57
CA VAL A 5 12.29 0.73 30.86
C VAL A 5 12.57 0.96 32.35
N ASP A 6 13.64 1.68 32.64
CA ASP A 6 14.01 2.00 34.01
C ASP A 6 13.19 3.18 34.56
N PHE A 7 12.31 2.87 35.52
CA PHE A 7 11.51 3.84 36.27
C PHE A 7 12.12 4.25 37.60
N SER A 8 13.27 3.68 37.98
CA SER A 8 13.94 3.96 39.26
C SER A 8 14.87 5.17 39.22
N LEU A 9 15.20 5.67 38.02
CA LEU A 9 16.07 6.83 37.83
C LEU A 9 15.49 8.09 38.48
N GLU A 10 16.36 8.85 39.15
CA GLU A 10 15.98 10.16 39.67
C GLU A 10 15.56 11.10 38.53
N PRO A 11 14.50 11.92 38.72
CA PRO A 11 14.05 12.87 37.71
C PRO A 11 15.17 13.85 37.32
N LEU A 12 15.41 14.00 36.02
CA LEU A 12 16.45 14.89 35.54
C LEU A 12 16.22 16.34 36.01
N SER A 13 17.26 16.99 36.52
CA SER A 13 17.17 18.37 36.98
C SER A 13 16.88 19.32 35.80
N LYS A 14 16.36 20.52 36.10
CA LYS A 14 16.13 21.52 35.04
C LYS A 14 17.45 22.05 34.48
N ASP A 15 18.46 22.17 35.34
CA ASP A 15 19.74 22.78 35.01
C ASP A 15 20.59 21.87 34.13
N ASP A 16 20.48 20.55 34.29
CA ASP A 16 21.10 19.57 33.40
C ASP A 16 20.32 19.42 32.09
N TYR A 17 18.99 19.51 32.15
CA TYR A 17 18.12 19.34 30.99
C TYR A 17 18.23 20.48 29.98
N LYS A 18 18.18 21.73 30.46
CA LYS A 18 17.97 22.89 29.58
C LYS A 18 19.11 23.09 28.57
N PRO A 19 20.40 23.10 28.97
CA PRO A 19 21.50 23.30 28.01
C PRO A 19 21.53 22.22 26.94
N ARG A 20 21.39 20.95 27.35
CA ARG A 20 21.41 19.82 26.42
C ARG A 20 20.23 19.83 25.45
N ARG A 21 19.03 20.18 25.94
CA ARG A 21 17.85 20.35 25.10
C ARG A 21 18.09 21.43 24.05
N ASP A 22 18.60 22.59 24.45
CA ASP A 22 18.78 23.74 23.56
C ASP A 22 19.75 23.39 22.43
N GLU A 23 20.87 22.75 22.74
CA GLU A 23 21.84 22.22 21.78
C GLU A 23 21.20 21.25 20.77
N LEU A 24 20.43 20.27 21.25
CA LEU A 24 19.78 19.27 20.38
C LEU A 24 18.71 19.87 19.49
N MET A 25 17.94 20.85 19.98
CA MET A 25 16.92 21.52 19.17
C MET A 25 17.56 22.36 18.06
N GLU A 26 18.67 23.07 18.34
CA GLU A 26 19.42 23.78 17.32
C GLU A 26 19.94 22.85 16.22
N GLN A 27 20.53 21.72 16.61
CA GLN A 27 20.96 20.69 15.65
C GLN A 27 19.80 20.16 14.82
N LEU A 28 18.67 19.85 15.46
CA LEU A 28 17.51 19.27 14.78
C LEU A 28 16.91 20.23 13.75
N VAL A 29 16.89 21.54 14.03
CA VAL A 29 16.43 22.56 13.07
C VAL A 29 17.35 22.62 11.84
N VAL A 30 18.68 22.57 12.03
CA VAL A 30 19.64 22.54 10.92
C VAL A 30 19.48 21.26 10.10
N LEU A 31 19.41 20.11 10.76
CA LEU A 31 19.23 18.81 10.12
C LEU A 31 17.91 18.73 9.34
N GLN A 32 16.83 19.31 9.86
CA GLN A 32 15.56 19.38 9.13
C GLN A 32 15.70 20.15 7.80
N GLN A 33 16.41 21.27 7.79
CA GLN A 33 16.63 22.05 6.57
C GLN A 33 17.50 21.29 5.55
N GLN A 34 18.54 20.61 6.02
CA GLN A 34 19.40 19.77 5.17
C GLN A 34 18.63 18.57 4.60
N ALA A 35 17.83 17.88 5.41
CA ALA A 35 16.97 16.78 4.99
C ALA A 35 15.98 17.24 3.91
N ARG A 36 15.39 18.42 4.06
CA ARG A 36 14.52 19.01 3.04
C ARG A 36 15.26 19.26 1.72
N ALA A 37 16.48 19.77 1.76
CA ALA A 37 17.27 20.06 0.56
C ALA A 37 17.70 18.78 -0.18
N GLN A 38 17.97 17.70 0.56
CA GLN A 38 18.39 16.41 0.00
C GLN A 38 17.23 15.43 -0.26
N GLY A 39 15.99 15.80 0.09
CA GLY A 39 14.82 14.94 -0.12
C GLY A 39 14.71 13.78 0.88
N VAL A 40 15.37 13.84 2.03
CA VAL A 40 15.27 12.80 3.07
C VAL A 40 13.94 12.94 3.80
N GLY A 41 13.06 11.94 3.69
CA GLY A 41 11.80 11.89 4.43
C GLY A 41 12.01 11.31 5.83
N LEU A 42 11.32 11.85 6.84
CA LEU A 42 11.35 11.30 8.20
C LEU A 42 9.93 11.02 8.69
N VAL A 43 9.65 9.77 9.03
CA VAL A 43 8.42 9.32 9.69
C VAL A 43 8.75 9.04 11.15
N VAL A 44 8.05 9.72 12.06
CA VAL A 44 8.22 9.53 13.50
C VAL A 44 6.92 9.04 14.11
N LEU A 45 6.96 7.83 14.62
CA LEU A 45 5.81 7.17 15.22
C LEU A 45 5.88 7.28 16.75
N PHE A 46 4.81 7.78 17.36
CA PHE A 46 4.61 7.84 18.80
C PHE A 46 3.52 6.86 19.23
N GLU A 47 3.95 5.71 19.75
CA GLU A 47 3.11 4.72 20.40
C GLU A 47 3.26 4.76 21.92
N GLY A 48 2.36 4.08 22.63
CA GLY A 48 2.42 3.93 24.08
C GLY A 48 1.10 4.25 24.77
N TRP A 49 1.13 4.26 26.10
CA TRP A 49 -0.09 4.31 26.90
C TRP A 49 -0.87 5.62 26.76
N ASN A 50 -2.19 5.54 26.94
CA ASN A 50 -3.02 6.73 27.14
C ASN A 50 -2.55 7.45 28.40
N GLY A 51 -2.33 8.77 28.31
CA GLY A 51 -1.79 9.57 29.42
C GLY A 51 -0.27 9.49 29.60
N ALA A 52 0.45 8.72 28.78
CA ALA A 52 1.93 8.68 28.82
C ALA A 52 2.57 10.02 28.43
N GLY A 53 1.82 10.85 27.70
CA GLY A 53 2.22 12.22 27.36
C GLY A 53 2.82 12.39 25.97
N LYS A 54 2.57 11.44 25.07
CA LYS A 54 2.96 11.44 23.64
C LYS A 54 2.74 12.80 22.96
N GLY A 55 1.48 13.25 22.92
CA GLY A 55 1.13 14.54 22.30
C GLY A 55 1.90 15.74 22.86
N SER A 56 2.20 15.77 24.17
CA SER A 56 3.03 16.84 24.73
C SER A 56 4.48 16.81 24.23
N ARG A 57 5.03 15.64 23.89
CA ARG A 57 6.41 15.55 23.36
C ARG A 57 6.46 15.98 21.92
N ILE A 58 5.44 15.61 21.14
CA ILE A 58 5.26 16.12 19.77
C ILE A 58 5.12 17.65 19.82
N SER A 59 4.29 18.19 20.72
CA SER A 59 4.17 19.66 20.88
C SER A 59 5.49 20.34 21.26
N ASP A 60 6.28 19.73 22.15
CA ASP A 60 7.58 20.28 22.54
C ASP A 60 8.55 20.32 21.34
N LEU A 61 8.59 19.27 20.49
CA LEU A 61 9.37 19.26 19.25
C LEU A 61 8.86 20.31 18.25
N MET A 62 7.54 20.37 18.06
CA MET A 62 6.91 21.29 17.10
C MET A 62 7.14 22.75 17.41
N TYR A 63 7.40 23.09 18.68
CA TYR A 63 7.73 24.45 19.06
C TYR A 63 9.04 24.94 18.42
N HIS A 64 9.95 24.02 18.11
CA HIS A 64 11.28 24.32 17.55
C HIS A 64 11.38 24.06 16.05
N LEU A 65 10.69 23.03 15.53
CA LEU A 65 10.74 22.64 14.13
C LEU A 65 10.00 23.60 13.20
N ASP A 66 10.42 23.69 11.93
CA ASP A 66 9.68 24.42 10.89
C ASP A 66 8.36 23.70 10.60
N ALA A 67 7.25 24.32 11.02
CA ALA A 67 5.90 23.80 10.83
C ALA A 67 5.51 23.66 9.35
N ARG A 68 6.16 24.36 8.41
CA ARG A 68 5.87 24.23 6.97
C ARG A 68 6.45 22.96 6.36
N ALA A 69 7.39 22.32 7.04
CA ALA A 69 8.03 21.07 6.62
C ALA A 69 7.66 19.91 7.56
N THR A 70 6.62 20.08 8.39
CA THR A 70 6.27 19.14 9.43
C THR A 70 4.76 18.95 9.49
N SER A 71 4.30 17.72 9.65
CA SER A 71 2.88 17.40 9.80
C SER A 71 2.66 16.45 10.96
N VAL A 72 1.54 16.60 11.66
CA VAL A 72 1.15 15.74 12.77
C VAL A 72 -0.18 15.08 12.44
N TYR A 73 -0.17 13.77 12.39
CA TYR A 73 -1.32 12.92 12.14
C TYR A 73 -1.69 12.21 13.43
N VAL A 74 -2.98 12.24 13.75
CA VAL A 74 -3.52 11.68 14.99
C VAL A 74 -4.64 10.72 14.61
N THR A 75 -4.39 9.41 14.71
CA THR A 75 -5.41 8.42 14.35
C THR A 75 -6.57 8.45 15.34
N GLU A 76 -7.79 8.44 14.83
CA GLU A 76 -8.98 8.42 15.68
C GLU A 76 -9.11 7.07 16.40
N ASN A 77 -9.86 7.04 17.50
CA ASN A 77 -10.15 5.74 18.12
C ASN A 77 -11.17 5.01 17.26
N LEU A 78 -10.99 3.70 17.11
CA LEU A 78 -11.95 2.83 16.46
C LEU A 78 -13.32 2.95 17.16
N ASP A 79 -14.32 3.41 16.42
CA ASP A 79 -15.72 3.34 16.89
C ASP A 79 -16.19 1.89 16.80
N VAL A 80 -16.15 1.20 17.94
CA VAL A 80 -16.53 -0.20 18.08
C VAL A 80 -17.97 -0.45 17.68
N LYS A 81 -18.89 0.48 17.96
CA LYS A 81 -20.31 0.33 17.60
C LYS A 81 -20.46 0.43 16.10
N ALA A 82 -19.87 1.46 15.48
CA ALA A 82 -19.89 1.62 14.04
C ALA A 82 -19.25 0.43 13.30
N ALA A 83 -18.09 -0.04 13.78
CA ALA A 83 -17.38 -1.19 13.22
C ALA A 83 -18.22 -2.49 13.30
N ARG A 84 -18.88 -2.75 14.45
CA ARG A 84 -19.76 -3.92 14.61
C ARG A 84 -21.04 -3.83 13.77
N SER A 85 -21.55 -2.62 13.54
CA SER A 85 -22.73 -2.39 12.69
C SER A 85 -22.39 -2.25 11.20
N PHE A 86 -21.11 -2.32 10.82
CA PHE A 86 -20.71 -2.17 9.44
C PHE A 86 -21.30 -3.30 8.59
N PRO A 87 -22.12 -2.99 7.55
CA PRO A 87 -22.81 -4.03 6.80
C PRO A 87 -21.89 -5.07 6.16
N GLY A 88 -20.69 -4.64 5.72
CA GLY A 88 -19.71 -5.52 5.07
C GLY A 88 -18.99 -6.49 5.99
N ALA A 89 -19.04 -6.28 7.32
CA ALA A 89 -18.32 -7.12 8.27
C ALA A 89 -18.74 -8.60 8.19
N LYS A 90 -20.04 -8.86 7.98
CA LYS A 90 -20.59 -10.22 7.79
C LYS A 90 -20.10 -10.91 6.53
N HIS A 91 -19.57 -10.13 5.58
CA HIS A 91 -19.07 -10.61 4.31
C HIS A 91 -17.54 -10.54 4.25
N GLY A 92 -16.85 -10.41 5.39
CA GLY A 92 -15.38 -10.39 5.45
C GLY A 92 -14.75 -9.07 4.99
N VAL A 93 -15.53 -7.98 4.91
CA VAL A 93 -15.01 -6.65 4.58
C VAL A 93 -14.71 -5.89 5.87
N THR A 94 -13.47 -5.45 6.06
CA THR A 94 -13.02 -4.91 7.35
C THR A 94 -13.37 -3.44 7.60
N GLY A 95 -13.79 -2.71 6.56
CA GLY A 95 -14.20 -1.32 6.67
C GLY A 95 -14.51 -0.68 5.31
N PHE A 96 -14.77 0.62 5.27
CA PHE A 96 -14.99 1.32 3.99
C PHE A 96 -13.74 1.45 3.12
N TYR A 97 -12.56 1.33 3.73
CA TYR A 97 -11.24 1.30 3.10
C TYR A 97 -10.32 0.36 3.91
N PRO A 98 -9.21 -0.13 3.34
CA PRO A 98 -8.21 -0.87 4.10
C PRO A 98 -7.62 -0.02 5.23
N VAL A 99 -7.31 -0.65 6.37
CA VAL A 99 -6.75 0.04 7.56
C VAL A 99 -5.49 0.84 7.21
N MET A 100 -4.58 0.26 6.42
CA MET A 100 -3.32 0.92 6.09
C MET A 100 -3.49 2.17 5.22
N GLN A 101 -4.63 2.36 4.54
CA GLN A 101 -4.84 3.49 3.63
C GLN A 101 -4.69 4.84 4.34
N GLU A 102 -5.16 4.97 5.59
CA GLU A 102 -5.09 6.24 6.30
C GLU A 102 -3.64 6.70 6.53
N PHE A 103 -2.72 5.77 6.77
CA PHE A 103 -1.30 6.06 6.99
C PHE A 103 -0.61 6.45 5.69
N TRP A 104 -0.98 5.81 4.57
CA TRP A 104 -0.53 6.25 3.24
C TRP A 104 -1.03 7.67 2.92
N LYS A 105 -2.29 7.99 3.23
CA LYS A 105 -2.83 9.35 3.06
C LYS A 105 -2.17 10.38 3.98
N GLY A 106 -1.76 9.96 5.17
CA GLY A 106 -1.04 10.77 6.13
C GLY A 106 0.48 10.84 5.88
N LEU A 107 1.02 10.13 4.90
CA LEU A 107 2.44 10.18 4.62
C LEU A 107 2.80 11.53 3.98
N GLY A 108 3.73 12.27 4.57
CA GLY A 108 4.29 13.47 3.98
C GLY A 108 5.29 13.17 2.86
N GLN A 109 5.53 14.18 2.02
CA GLN A 109 6.50 14.12 0.93
C GLN A 109 7.93 13.91 1.46
N ARG A 110 8.79 13.28 0.66
CA ARG A 110 10.24 13.29 0.85
C ARG A 110 10.75 14.71 1.13
N GLY A 111 11.64 14.85 2.11
CA GLY A 111 12.12 16.14 2.62
C GLY A 111 11.24 16.79 3.69
N THR A 112 10.23 16.08 4.22
CA THR A 112 9.38 16.54 5.32
C THR A 112 9.41 15.57 6.51
N ILE A 113 8.95 16.05 7.68
CA ILE A 113 8.78 15.24 8.89
C ILE A 113 7.30 14.95 9.11
N SER A 114 6.94 13.67 9.17
CA SER A 114 5.57 13.20 9.46
C SER A 114 5.52 12.54 10.84
N PHE A 115 4.85 13.19 11.79
CA PHE A 115 4.58 12.63 13.11
C PHE A 115 3.26 11.87 13.11
N PHE A 116 3.26 10.63 13.60
CA PHE A 116 2.05 9.85 13.84
C PHE A 116 1.87 9.66 15.35
N ASP A 117 0.85 10.28 15.96
CA ASP A 117 0.41 9.99 17.33
C ASP A 117 -0.68 8.92 17.28
N ARG A 118 -0.39 7.73 17.83
CA ARG A 118 -1.18 6.50 17.65
C ARG A 118 -1.20 6.09 16.18
N GLY A 119 -0.16 5.42 15.71
CA GLY A 119 -0.08 4.98 14.31
C GLY A 119 -0.66 3.59 14.09
N TRP A 120 -0.10 2.89 13.09
CA TRP A 120 -0.60 1.59 12.62
C TRP A 120 -0.59 0.49 13.69
N TYR A 121 0.27 0.58 14.70
CA TYR A 121 0.27 -0.37 15.82
C TYR A 121 -0.87 -0.14 16.80
N THR A 122 -1.19 1.12 17.15
CA THR A 122 -2.41 1.40 17.92
C THR A 122 -3.65 0.95 17.13
N ALA A 123 -3.72 1.24 15.83
CA ALA A 123 -4.85 0.81 15.00
C ALA A 123 -5.00 -0.73 15.02
N ALA A 124 -3.91 -1.47 14.80
CA ALA A 124 -3.90 -2.92 14.89
C ALA A 124 -4.39 -3.44 16.25
N VAL A 125 -3.89 -2.88 17.36
CA VAL A 125 -4.30 -3.27 18.72
C VAL A 125 -5.78 -2.99 18.96
N GLN A 126 -6.30 -1.86 18.49
CA GLN A 126 -7.72 -1.53 18.63
C GLN A 126 -8.62 -2.49 17.84
N HIS A 127 -8.26 -2.82 16.60
CA HIS A 127 -8.98 -3.82 15.82
C HIS A 127 -8.94 -5.21 16.46
N MET A 128 -7.77 -5.64 16.92
CA MET A 128 -7.62 -6.91 17.63
C MET A 128 -8.53 -6.97 18.87
N LEU A 129 -8.44 -5.98 19.76
CA LEU A 129 -9.18 -5.98 21.02
C LEU A 129 -10.71 -5.86 20.83
N TYR A 130 -11.17 -5.04 19.88
CA TYR A 130 -12.57 -4.62 19.85
C TYR A 130 -13.42 -5.26 18.74
N THR A 131 -12.81 -5.72 17.64
CA THR A 131 -13.54 -6.37 16.53
C THR A 131 -13.26 -7.86 16.44
N GLU A 132 -12.00 -8.29 16.48
CA GLU A 132 -11.62 -9.70 16.26
C GLU A 132 -11.77 -10.55 17.54
N PHE A 133 -11.44 -10.01 18.71
CA PHE A 133 -11.51 -10.72 19.99
C PHE A 133 -12.76 -10.36 20.83
N GLY A 134 -13.70 -9.61 20.24
CA GLY A 134 -14.82 -8.91 20.87
C GLY A 134 -15.89 -9.72 21.63
N SER A 135 -15.61 -10.96 22.06
CA SER A 135 -16.41 -11.71 23.04
C SER A 135 -16.03 -11.43 24.52
N LEU A 136 -15.21 -10.40 24.78
CA LEU A 136 -14.88 -9.93 26.14
C LEU A 136 -16.01 -9.12 26.80
N THR A 137 -17.25 -9.61 26.72
CA THR A 137 -18.27 -9.34 27.74
C THR A 137 -18.27 -10.50 28.73
N LEU A 138 -17.78 -10.23 29.93
CA LEU A 138 -17.83 -11.10 31.11
C LEU A 138 -19.25 -11.62 31.36
N GLY A 139 -19.57 -12.81 30.84
CA GLY A 139 -20.76 -13.57 31.20
C GLY A 139 -20.43 -14.54 32.34
N SER A 140 -20.79 -14.18 33.56
CA SER A 140 -20.71 -15.06 34.74
C SER A 140 -21.69 -16.23 34.58
N GLY A 141 -21.19 -17.40 34.20
CA GLY A 141 -22.03 -18.61 34.09
C GLY A 141 -21.21 -19.89 34.12
N LYS A 142 -20.86 -20.37 35.32
CA LYS A 142 -20.23 -21.69 35.52
C LYS A 142 -21.20 -22.81 35.12
N ARG A 143 -20.83 -23.67 34.16
CA ARG A 143 -21.30 -25.07 34.09
C ARG A 143 -20.15 -26.03 33.81
N LYS A 144 -19.97 -26.99 34.72
CA LYS A 144 -18.89 -28.01 34.71
C LYS A 144 -19.10 -28.99 33.54
N GLY A 145 -18.01 -29.27 32.83
CA GLY A 145 -17.95 -30.08 31.60
C GLY A 145 -17.06 -29.45 30.52
N GLN A 146 -16.76 -28.15 30.66
CA GLN A 146 -16.04 -27.34 29.68
C GLN A 146 -14.51 -27.39 29.71
N LYS A 147 -13.82 -28.13 30.59
CA LYS A 147 -12.35 -27.91 30.74
C LYS A 147 -11.52 -28.30 29.51
N ALA A 148 -11.80 -29.42 28.86
CA ALA A 148 -11.08 -29.86 27.66
C ALA A 148 -11.52 -29.09 26.41
N VAL A 149 -12.82 -28.81 26.27
CA VAL A 149 -13.36 -28.00 25.16
C VAL A 149 -12.97 -26.53 25.32
N ALA A 150 -12.91 -25.99 26.54
CA ALA A 150 -12.43 -24.63 26.81
C ALA A 150 -10.90 -24.54 26.72
N ALA A 151 -10.15 -25.61 26.99
CA ALA A 151 -8.72 -25.67 26.72
C ALA A 151 -8.45 -25.71 25.21
N ALA A 152 -9.12 -26.59 24.45
CA ALA A 152 -9.01 -26.63 22.99
C ALA A 152 -9.56 -25.36 22.33
N MET A 153 -10.62 -24.75 22.87
CA MET A 153 -11.10 -23.43 22.42
C MET A 153 -10.16 -22.32 22.86
N ALA A 154 -9.47 -22.41 23.99
CA ALA A 154 -8.45 -21.44 24.40
C ALA A 154 -7.19 -21.55 23.55
N GLU A 155 -6.78 -22.77 23.21
CA GLU A 155 -5.65 -23.08 22.33
C GLU A 155 -5.94 -22.64 20.89
N ALA A 156 -7.11 -22.99 20.35
CA ALA A 156 -7.58 -22.49 19.04
C ALA A 156 -7.82 -20.97 19.03
N ARG A 157 -8.16 -20.37 20.18
CA ARG A 157 -8.21 -18.90 20.35
C ARG A 157 -6.80 -18.31 20.33
N ASP A 158 -5.86 -18.91 21.03
CA ASP A 158 -4.47 -18.46 21.08
C ASP A 158 -3.81 -18.58 19.70
N GLU A 159 -4.06 -19.66 18.94
CA GLU A 159 -3.64 -19.80 17.54
C GLU A 159 -4.24 -18.72 16.65
N ARG A 160 -5.56 -18.49 16.73
CA ARG A 160 -6.24 -17.43 15.96
C ARG A 160 -5.73 -16.03 16.35
N HIS A 161 -5.43 -15.79 17.62
CA HIS A 161 -4.86 -14.54 18.11
C HIS A 161 -3.45 -14.32 17.53
N ILE A 162 -2.63 -15.38 17.48
CA ILE A 162 -1.29 -15.34 16.90
C ILE A 162 -1.36 -15.04 15.40
N ASP A 163 -2.27 -15.67 14.66
CA ASP A 163 -2.39 -15.44 13.21
C ASP A 163 -2.88 -14.03 12.87
N VAL A 164 -3.83 -13.49 13.64
CA VAL A 164 -4.27 -12.09 13.48
C VAL A 164 -3.14 -11.12 13.82
N LEU A 165 -2.42 -11.35 14.92
CA LEU A 165 -1.27 -10.53 15.29
C LEU A 165 -0.17 -10.58 14.22
N ARG A 166 0.16 -11.78 13.72
CA ARG A 166 1.13 -11.98 12.63
C ARG A 166 0.72 -11.20 11.39
N ARG A 167 -0.56 -11.23 11.01
CA ARG A 167 -1.08 -10.45 9.87
C ARG A 167 -0.75 -8.97 10.02
N TYR A 168 -1.12 -8.35 11.14
CA TYR A 168 -0.85 -6.93 11.37
C TYR A 168 0.65 -6.61 11.46
N LEU A 169 1.44 -7.50 12.06
CA LEU A 169 2.90 -7.35 12.10
C LEU A 169 3.51 -7.43 10.70
N THR A 170 3.02 -8.32 9.83
CA THR A 170 3.43 -8.38 8.43
C THR A 170 3.07 -7.09 7.71
N SER A 171 1.82 -6.62 7.80
CA SER A 171 1.41 -5.35 7.16
C SER A 171 2.24 -4.15 7.64
N ALA A 172 2.56 -4.09 8.94
CA ALA A 172 3.41 -3.05 9.50
C ALA A 172 4.87 -3.17 9.02
N SER A 173 5.41 -4.39 8.99
CA SER A 173 6.76 -4.66 8.47
C SER A 173 6.89 -4.26 7.01
N ASP A 174 5.93 -4.69 6.18
CA ASP A 174 5.91 -4.42 4.74
C ASP A 174 5.83 -2.91 4.49
N PHE A 175 4.95 -2.20 5.21
CA PHE A 175 4.87 -0.73 5.14
C PHE A 175 6.18 -0.04 5.54
N GLU A 176 6.77 -0.41 6.68
CA GLU A 176 8.00 0.21 7.17
C GLU A 176 9.22 -0.10 6.29
N GLN A 177 9.30 -1.32 5.75
CA GLN A 177 10.35 -1.70 4.81
C GLN A 177 10.22 -0.93 3.50
N GLN A 178 9.01 -0.82 2.93
CA GLN A 178 8.76 -0.03 1.72
C GLN A 178 9.16 1.43 1.91
N LEU A 179 8.86 2.02 3.07
CA LEU A 179 9.29 3.38 3.40
C LEU A 179 10.83 3.48 3.46
N ALA A 180 11.48 2.58 4.18
CA ALA A 180 12.94 2.56 4.31
C ALA A 180 13.64 2.40 2.96
N ASP A 181 13.16 1.46 2.15
CA ASP A 181 13.66 1.14 0.81
C ASP A 181 13.47 2.31 -0.18
N ASP A 182 12.41 3.09 -0.02
CA ASP A 182 12.12 4.32 -0.79
C ASP A 182 12.83 5.58 -0.27
N GLY A 183 13.64 5.45 0.80
CA GLY A 183 14.50 6.51 1.32
C GLY A 183 13.92 7.31 2.48
N TYR A 184 12.84 6.84 3.13
CA TYR A 184 12.35 7.42 4.38
C TYR A 184 13.06 6.83 5.59
N LEU A 185 13.30 7.65 6.60
CA LEU A 185 13.68 7.19 7.93
C LEU A 185 12.41 6.90 8.74
N VAL A 186 12.35 5.73 9.38
CA VAL A 186 11.25 5.37 10.27
C VAL A 186 11.79 5.29 11.70
N VAL A 187 11.40 6.24 12.54
CA VAL A 187 11.78 6.28 13.96
C VAL A 187 10.56 6.01 14.83
N LYS A 188 10.62 4.98 15.67
CA LYS A 188 9.48 4.53 16.48
C LYS A 188 9.75 4.68 17.96
N PHE A 189 8.90 5.41 18.65
CA PHE A 189 8.96 5.57 20.10
C PHE A 189 7.79 4.87 20.77
N PHE A 190 8.07 4.11 21.83
CA PHE A 190 7.04 3.63 22.75
C PHE A 190 7.17 4.34 24.10
N VAL A 191 6.21 5.23 24.41
CA VAL A 191 6.22 5.99 25.66
C VAL A 191 5.54 5.17 26.76
N HIS A 192 6.36 4.57 27.63
CA HIS A 192 5.91 3.71 28.72
C HIS A 192 5.70 4.49 30.02
N VAL A 193 4.61 4.21 30.73
CA VAL A 193 4.39 4.61 32.12
C VAL A 193 3.90 3.40 32.92
N THR A 194 4.14 3.40 34.23
CA THR A 194 3.58 2.41 35.16
C THR A 194 2.05 2.49 35.20
N LYS A 195 1.40 1.41 35.62
CA LYS A 195 -0.07 1.32 35.75
C LYS A 195 -0.61 2.37 36.72
N GLU A 196 0.11 2.57 37.82
CA GLU A 196 -0.19 3.52 38.89
C GLU A 196 -0.09 4.96 38.37
N ALA A 197 1.00 5.29 37.67
CA ALA A 197 1.18 6.59 37.06
C ALA A 197 0.13 6.85 35.97
N GLN A 198 -0.20 5.85 35.15
CA GLN A 198 -1.22 5.95 34.14
C GLN A 198 -2.59 6.29 34.76
N LYS A 199 -3.02 5.52 35.77
CA LYS A 199 -4.27 5.73 36.48
C LYS A 199 -4.33 7.15 37.07
N LYS A 200 -3.29 7.56 37.81
CA LYS A 200 -3.20 8.89 38.42
C LYS A 200 -3.32 10.00 37.38
N ARG A 201 -2.63 9.86 36.23
CA ARG A 201 -2.63 10.87 35.16
C ARG A 201 -3.99 10.96 34.47
N LEU A 202 -4.62 9.83 34.16
CA LEU A 202 -5.93 9.82 33.51
C LEU A 202 -7.01 10.41 34.41
N THR A 203 -7.03 10.06 35.70
CA THR A 203 -7.95 10.68 36.67
C THR A 203 -7.74 12.19 36.75
N ARG A 204 -6.51 12.66 36.89
CA ARG A 204 -6.21 14.11 36.90
C ARG A 204 -6.67 14.83 35.63
N LEU A 205 -6.45 14.22 34.46
CA LEU A 205 -6.89 14.81 33.18
C LEU A 205 -8.41 14.86 33.05
N HIS A 206 -9.12 13.87 33.60
CA HIS A 206 -10.58 13.85 33.61
C HIS A 206 -11.17 14.91 34.56
N ASP A 207 -10.55 15.08 35.73
CA ASP A 207 -11.06 15.94 36.78
C ASP A 207 -10.85 17.44 36.47
N ASP A 208 -9.81 17.77 35.71
CA ASP A 208 -9.52 19.14 35.25
C ASP A 208 -10.41 19.55 34.06
N PRO A 209 -11.23 20.61 34.19
CA PRO A 209 -12.09 21.10 33.11
C PRO A 209 -11.35 21.42 31.81
N ALA A 210 -10.10 21.90 31.87
CA ALA A 210 -9.33 22.27 30.69
C ALA A 210 -8.81 21.06 29.90
N THR A 211 -8.73 19.90 30.54
CA THR A 211 -8.17 18.68 29.95
C THR A 211 -9.12 17.50 29.90
N ARG A 212 -10.33 17.62 30.49
CA ARG A 212 -11.37 16.58 30.51
C ARG A 212 -11.72 16.05 29.13
N TRP A 213 -11.79 16.91 28.11
CA TRP A 213 -12.07 16.51 26.73
C TRP A 213 -11.07 15.48 26.17
N ARG A 214 -9.87 15.34 26.77
CA ARG A 214 -8.84 14.36 26.38
C ARG A 214 -9.16 12.94 26.87
N VAL A 215 -9.95 12.80 27.94
CA VAL A 215 -10.27 11.53 28.61
C VAL A 215 -11.79 11.45 28.86
N ASN A 216 -12.49 10.66 28.05
CA ASN A 216 -13.90 10.35 28.27
C ASN A 216 -14.07 9.19 29.27
N GLU A 217 -15.31 8.95 29.72
CA GLU A 217 -15.65 7.87 30.66
C GLU A 217 -15.24 6.48 30.14
N ASP A 218 -15.40 6.23 28.82
CA ASP A 218 -14.95 4.99 28.18
C ASP A 218 -13.43 4.79 28.33
N LYS A 219 -12.62 5.84 28.15
CA LYS A 219 -11.16 5.77 28.35
C LYS A 219 -10.80 5.48 29.81
N LEU A 220 -11.56 5.98 30.79
CA LEU A 220 -11.35 5.63 32.20
C LEU A 220 -11.69 4.15 32.47
N ALA A 221 -12.74 3.62 31.84
CA ALA A 221 -13.11 2.21 31.97
C ALA A 221 -12.02 1.25 31.43
N THR A 222 -11.23 1.68 30.43
CA THR A 222 -10.12 0.86 29.89
C THR A 222 -8.94 0.64 30.85
N ILE A 223 -8.87 1.35 31.98
CA ILE A 223 -7.81 1.17 33.01
C ILE A 223 -7.77 -0.28 33.54
N GLY A 224 -8.91 -0.98 33.55
CA GLY A 224 -9.01 -2.36 33.98
C GLY A 224 -8.26 -3.37 33.10
N ASN A 225 -8.00 -3.02 31.83
CA ASN A 225 -7.44 -3.94 30.82
C ASN A 225 -5.92 -3.76 30.63
N TYR A 226 -5.23 -3.08 31.55
CA TYR A 226 -3.81 -2.78 31.43
C TYR A 226 -2.95 -4.03 31.19
N GLU A 227 -3.17 -5.11 31.94
CA GLU A 227 -2.35 -6.33 31.84
C GLU A 227 -2.46 -7.01 30.48
N GLU A 228 -3.67 -7.04 29.92
CA GLU A 228 -3.92 -7.65 28.62
C GLU A 228 -3.33 -6.79 27.50
N ALA A 229 -3.55 -5.47 27.56
CA ALA A 229 -2.92 -4.52 26.65
C ALA A 229 -1.39 -4.58 26.74
N TYR A 230 -0.84 -4.79 27.94
CA TYR A 230 0.61 -4.89 28.16
C TYR A 230 1.19 -6.09 27.42
N ARG A 231 0.57 -7.26 27.55
CA ARG A 231 1.00 -8.47 26.82
C ARG A 231 0.96 -8.29 25.31
N LEU A 232 -0.13 -7.70 24.79
CA LEU A 232 -0.27 -7.44 23.36
C LEU A 232 0.80 -6.46 22.85
N TYR A 233 1.02 -5.35 23.55
CA TYR A 233 2.05 -4.39 23.18
C TYR A 233 3.46 -4.99 23.30
N ASP A 234 3.78 -5.74 24.37
CA ASP A 234 5.11 -6.33 24.52
C ASP A 234 5.42 -7.34 23.40
N ASN A 235 4.44 -8.16 23.01
CA ASN A 235 4.57 -9.08 21.87
C ASN A 235 4.72 -8.33 20.55
N LEU A 236 3.92 -7.28 20.34
CA LEU A 236 3.98 -6.45 19.15
C LEU A 236 5.34 -5.75 19.03
N LEU A 237 5.86 -5.18 20.11
CA LEU A 237 7.17 -4.52 20.15
C LEU A 237 8.29 -5.50 19.83
N LYS A 238 8.27 -6.70 20.45
CA LYS A 238 9.24 -7.78 20.15
C LYS A 238 9.18 -8.21 18.68
N GLY A 239 7.97 -8.37 18.13
CA GLY A 239 7.75 -8.81 16.76
C GLY A 239 7.98 -7.75 15.69
N SER A 240 8.14 -6.48 16.08
CA SER A 240 8.32 -5.35 15.16
C SER A 240 9.54 -4.49 15.45
N ASN A 241 10.50 -4.99 16.22
CA ASN A 241 11.78 -4.32 16.45
C ASN A 241 12.75 -4.64 15.30
N PHE A 242 12.50 -4.07 14.13
CA PHE A 242 13.28 -4.32 12.93
C PHE A 242 14.62 -3.58 12.95
N THR A 243 15.61 -4.10 12.24
CA THR A 243 16.93 -3.45 12.11
C THR A 243 16.87 -2.13 11.33
N PHE A 244 15.97 -2.03 10.35
CA PHE A 244 15.75 -0.83 9.54
C PHE A 244 14.80 0.19 10.22
N ALA A 245 14.04 -0.24 11.22
CA ALA A 245 13.11 0.59 11.98
C ALA A 245 13.02 0.07 13.43
N PRO A 246 14.00 0.40 14.30
CA PRO A 246 14.01 -0.09 15.67
C PRO A 246 13.03 0.67 16.56
N TRP A 247 12.64 0.03 17.67
CA TRP A 247 11.86 0.64 18.74
C TRP A 247 12.76 1.32 19.76
N HIS A 248 12.41 2.56 20.10
CA HIS A 248 13.00 3.31 21.19
C HIS A 248 11.98 3.39 22.34
N LEU A 249 12.24 2.65 23.42
CA LEU A 249 11.40 2.70 24.61
C LEU A 249 11.77 3.93 25.45
N VAL A 250 10.77 4.72 25.81
CA VAL A 250 10.93 5.99 26.51
C VAL A 250 10.18 5.95 27.83
N ASN A 251 10.88 6.26 28.93
CA ASN A 251 10.23 6.46 30.23
C ASN A 251 9.39 7.76 30.20
N GLY A 252 8.08 7.62 30.11
CA GLY A 252 7.13 8.73 30.08
C GLY A 252 6.88 9.40 31.43
N GLU A 253 7.47 8.89 32.52
CA GLU A 253 7.37 9.45 33.87
C GLU A 253 8.29 10.64 34.09
N ASP A 254 9.48 10.61 33.50
CA ASP A 254 10.39 11.75 33.44
C ASP A 254 10.26 12.50 32.11
N LYS A 255 9.54 13.63 32.14
CA LYS A 255 9.35 14.45 30.93
C LYS A 255 10.66 14.95 30.33
N ARG A 256 11.64 15.33 31.15
CA ARG A 256 12.87 15.97 30.68
C ARG A 256 13.77 14.94 30.00
N ARG A 257 14.01 13.82 30.67
CA ARG A 257 14.80 12.71 30.11
C ARG A 257 14.16 12.15 28.83
N ALA A 258 12.84 11.98 28.81
CA ALA A 258 12.12 11.55 27.62
C ALA A 258 12.36 12.49 26.43
N ASN A 259 12.27 13.81 26.65
CA ASN A 259 12.47 14.80 25.59
C ASN A 259 13.91 14.79 25.05
N LEU A 260 14.92 14.64 25.91
CA LEU A 260 16.31 14.51 25.47
C LEU A 260 16.51 13.24 24.64
N GLN A 261 16.06 12.09 25.15
CA GLN A 261 16.20 10.82 24.45
C GLN A 261 15.55 10.86 23.05
N ILE A 262 14.34 11.42 22.95
CA ILE A 262 13.65 11.58 21.66
C ILE A 262 14.47 12.48 20.73
N ALA A 263 14.92 13.63 21.20
CA ALA A 263 15.70 14.57 20.39
C ALA A 263 17.03 13.98 19.93
N GLU A 264 17.75 13.28 20.81
CA GLU A 264 19.01 12.60 20.50
C GLU A 264 18.83 11.53 19.44
N THR A 265 17.79 10.71 19.55
CA THR A 265 17.46 9.70 18.54
C THR A 265 17.17 10.34 17.18
N LEU A 266 16.39 11.42 17.14
CA LEU A 266 16.06 12.11 15.87
C LEU A 266 17.28 12.77 15.24
N VAL A 267 18.12 13.43 16.04
CA VAL A 267 19.40 14.02 15.60
C VAL A 267 20.31 12.93 15.05
N SER A 268 20.47 11.81 15.75
CA SER A 268 21.30 10.69 15.31
C SER A 268 20.79 10.08 14.00
N ALA A 269 19.48 9.88 13.88
CA ALA A 269 18.87 9.31 12.67
C ALA A 269 19.08 10.21 11.45
N LEU A 270 18.79 11.51 11.58
CA LEU A 270 18.97 12.47 10.48
C LEU A 270 20.45 12.67 10.12
N THR A 271 21.33 12.73 11.12
CA THR A 271 22.77 12.85 10.88
C THR A 271 23.30 11.65 10.09
N GLY A 272 22.93 10.43 10.50
CA GLY A 272 23.33 9.21 9.80
C GLY A 272 22.83 9.17 8.35
N ALA A 273 21.57 9.56 8.13
CA ALA A 273 20.98 9.58 6.79
C ALA A 273 21.63 10.60 5.86
N LEU A 274 21.92 11.81 6.36
CA LEU A 274 22.56 12.88 5.58
C LEU A 274 24.05 12.59 5.26
N GLN A 275 24.67 11.65 5.98
CA GLN A 275 26.02 11.17 5.72
C GLN A 275 26.06 9.98 4.76
N ALA A 276 24.93 9.31 4.52
CA ALA A 276 24.85 8.19 3.60
C ALA A 276 25.09 8.66 2.15
N ALA A 277 25.89 7.91 1.40
CA ALA A 277 26.13 8.20 0.00
C ALA A 277 24.83 8.02 -0.81
N PRO A 278 24.48 8.97 -1.70
CA PRO A 278 23.29 8.82 -2.54
C PRO A 278 23.46 7.65 -3.50
N ASP A 279 22.38 6.90 -3.72
CA ASP A 279 22.33 5.88 -4.78
C ASP A 279 22.32 6.59 -6.15
N ALA A 280 23.45 6.50 -6.86
CA ALA A 280 23.63 7.15 -8.16
C ALA A 280 22.68 6.59 -9.23
N GLU A 281 22.33 5.30 -9.17
CA GLU A 281 21.43 4.67 -10.13
C GLU A 281 19.99 5.13 -9.90
N ALA A 282 19.55 5.15 -8.63
CA ALA A 282 18.24 5.68 -8.25
C ALA A 282 18.11 7.17 -8.59
N ALA A 283 19.16 7.98 -8.34
CA ALA A 283 19.15 9.39 -8.69
C ALA A 283 19.05 9.63 -10.22
N ALA A 284 19.75 8.83 -11.02
CA ALA A 284 19.68 8.91 -12.47
C ALA A 284 18.30 8.49 -13.01
N ALA A 285 17.72 7.41 -12.48
CA ALA A 285 16.37 6.97 -12.81
C ALA A 285 15.32 8.04 -12.44
N ALA A 286 15.41 8.62 -11.24
CA ALA A 286 14.51 9.68 -10.79
C ALA A 286 14.58 10.93 -11.68
N ALA A 287 15.79 11.36 -12.07
CA ALA A 287 15.98 12.47 -13.01
C ALA A 287 15.34 12.19 -14.37
N LYS A 288 15.50 10.96 -14.90
CA LYS A 288 14.89 10.53 -16.16
C LYS A 288 13.37 10.48 -16.07
N ALA A 289 12.83 9.94 -14.97
CA ALA A 289 11.38 9.92 -14.71
C ALA A 289 10.79 11.33 -14.63
N GLN A 290 11.50 12.25 -13.97
CA GLN A 290 11.09 13.65 -13.89
C GLN A 290 11.11 14.34 -15.27
N ALA A 291 12.12 14.07 -16.10
CA ALA A 291 12.19 14.58 -17.47
C ALA A 291 11.03 14.04 -18.34
N ASN A 292 10.70 12.75 -18.20
CA ASN A 292 9.55 12.14 -18.86
C ASN A 292 8.23 12.82 -18.45
N SER A 293 8.00 12.97 -17.14
CA SER A 293 6.80 13.66 -16.62
C SER A 293 6.71 15.13 -17.03
N ALA A 294 7.84 15.75 -17.40
CA ALA A 294 7.90 17.12 -17.92
C ALA A 294 7.77 17.20 -19.45
N GLY A 295 7.70 16.08 -20.17
CA GLY A 295 7.68 16.04 -21.63
C GLY A 295 9.01 16.49 -22.27
N ALA A 296 10.13 16.29 -21.58
CA ALA A 296 11.44 16.83 -21.93
C ALA A 296 12.45 15.77 -22.45
N LEU A 297 11.97 14.58 -22.83
CA LEU A 297 12.83 13.54 -23.41
C LEU A 297 12.99 13.77 -24.92
N GLU A 298 14.23 13.69 -25.42
CA GLU A 298 14.51 13.66 -26.85
C GLU A 298 14.24 12.27 -27.42
N GLU A 299 13.62 12.21 -28.59
CA GLU A 299 13.23 10.97 -29.26
C GLU A 299 14.16 10.65 -30.44
N ALA A 300 14.56 9.38 -30.55
CA ALA A 300 15.35 8.91 -31.67
C ALA A 300 14.49 8.82 -32.95
N PRO A 301 15.05 9.07 -34.15
CA PRO A 301 14.30 8.95 -35.40
C PRO A 301 13.74 7.53 -35.57
N LEU A 302 12.42 7.43 -35.81
CA LEU A 302 11.72 6.17 -35.97
C LEU A 302 11.65 5.71 -37.43
N PHE A 303 11.51 6.66 -38.35
CA PHE A 303 11.32 6.39 -39.77
C PHE A 303 12.61 6.62 -40.56
N GLY A 304 12.77 5.90 -41.67
CA GLY A 304 13.91 6.05 -42.59
C GLY A 304 15.17 5.29 -42.20
N ARG A 305 15.06 4.28 -41.32
CA ARG A 305 16.17 3.38 -40.96
C ARG A 305 16.43 2.38 -42.10
N SER A 306 17.69 2.06 -42.31
CA SER A 306 18.13 0.95 -43.17
C SER A 306 17.86 -0.41 -42.52
N GLU A 307 17.85 -1.49 -43.31
CA GLU A 307 17.70 -2.86 -42.79
C GLU A 307 18.79 -3.22 -41.76
N GLU A 308 20.02 -2.73 -41.96
CA GLU A 308 21.12 -2.90 -41.00
C GLU A 308 20.83 -2.17 -39.68
N GLU A 309 20.27 -0.96 -39.74
CA GLU A 309 19.87 -0.21 -38.54
C GLU A 309 18.74 -0.88 -37.78
N GLU A 310 17.73 -1.41 -38.48
CA GLU A 310 16.64 -2.18 -37.87
C GLU A 310 17.15 -3.46 -37.20
N ALA A 311 18.09 -4.17 -37.84
CA ALA A 311 18.71 -5.37 -37.27
C ALA A 311 19.48 -5.06 -35.98
N ARG A 312 20.27 -3.97 -35.96
CA ARG A 312 20.99 -3.53 -34.74
C ARG A 312 20.05 -3.18 -33.60
N VAL A 313 18.98 -2.42 -33.88
CA VAL A 313 17.98 -2.06 -32.86
C VAL A 313 17.35 -3.31 -32.25
N ARG A 314 17.05 -4.32 -33.07
CA ARG A 314 16.50 -5.59 -32.60
C ARG A 314 17.50 -6.39 -31.75
N GLU A 315 18.75 -6.48 -32.16
CA GLU A 315 19.80 -7.16 -31.40
C GLU A 315 20.04 -6.50 -30.03
N GLU A 316 20.10 -5.16 -30.00
CA GLU A 316 20.21 -4.38 -28.77
C GLU A 316 19.00 -4.60 -27.84
N ALA A 317 17.80 -4.65 -28.43
CA ALA A 317 16.56 -4.92 -27.71
C ALA A 317 16.57 -6.33 -27.07
N GLU A 318 16.97 -7.36 -27.81
CA GLU A 318 17.10 -8.72 -27.30
C GLU A 318 18.17 -8.83 -26.20
N ARG A 319 19.31 -8.18 -26.38
CA ARG A 319 20.38 -8.14 -25.38
C ARG A 319 19.90 -7.47 -24.09
N ALA A 320 19.26 -6.30 -24.19
CA ALA A 320 18.70 -5.59 -23.04
C ALA A 320 17.64 -6.44 -22.31
N ALA A 321 16.79 -7.15 -23.06
CA ALA A 321 15.80 -8.07 -22.50
C ALA A 321 16.47 -9.22 -21.73
N ALA A 322 17.53 -9.82 -22.28
CA ALA A 322 18.29 -10.88 -21.62
C ALA A 322 18.96 -10.40 -20.33
N GLU A 323 19.61 -9.23 -20.36
CA GLU A 323 20.24 -8.62 -19.19
C GLU A 323 19.22 -8.28 -18.10
N ALA A 324 18.07 -7.69 -18.47
CA ALA A 324 17.00 -7.38 -17.55
C ALA A 324 16.41 -8.65 -16.91
N ARG A 325 16.29 -9.75 -17.66
CA ARG A 325 15.79 -11.04 -17.15
C ARG A 325 16.75 -11.67 -16.15
N ILE A 326 18.07 -11.50 -16.33
CA ILE A 326 19.08 -11.97 -15.38
C ILE A 326 18.96 -11.21 -14.05
N ARG A 327 18.65 -9.90 -14.10
CA ARG A 327 18.48 -9.04 -12.92
C ARG A 327 17.18 -9.29 -12.18
N ALA A 328 16.13 -9.77 -12.86
CA ALA A 328 14.84 -10.01 -12.25
C ALA A 328 14.93 -11.07 -11.13
N PRO A 329 14.16 -10.92 -10.03
CA PRO A 329 14.12 -11.93 -8.98
C PRO A 329 13.77 -13.31 -9.55
N ARG A 330 14.47 -14.36 -9.09
CA ARG A 330 14.19 -15.74 -9.52
C ARG A 330 12.94 -16.32 -8.86
N VAL A 331 12.68 -15.90 -7.62
CA VAL A 331 11.55 -16.34 -6.81
C VAL A 331 10.97 -15.14 -6.07
N SER A 332 9.66 -15.14 -5.90
CA SER A 332 8.95 -14.21 -5.02
C SER A 332 8.87 -14.81 -3.62
N ARG A 333 8.77 -13.96 -2.58
CA ARG A 333 8.43 -14.41 -1.22
C ARG A 333 7.00 -14.97 -1.12
N PHE A 334 6.13 -14.60 -2.06
CA PHE A 334 4.77 -15.09 -2.15
C PHE A 334 4.67 -16.36 -2.99
N ARG A 335 3.79 -17.26 -2.57
CA ARG A 335 3.39 -18.41 -3.39
C ARG A 335 2.73 -17.89 -4.66
N GLN A 336 3.23 -18.38 -5.79
CA GLN A 336 2.64 -18.15 -7.11
C GLN A 336 1.73 -19.33 -7.48
N VAL A 337 0.84 -19.13 -8.44
CA VAL A 337 0.06 -20.21 -9.04
C VAL A 337 1.00 -21.19 -9.76
N ASP A 338 0.63 -22.47 -9.79
CA ASP A 338 1.53 -23.52 -10.30
C ASP A 338 1.80 -23.40 -11.81
N ASN A 339 0.83 -22.87 -12.57
CA ASN A 339 0.98 -22.60 -14.00
C ASN A 339 0.53 -21.16 -14.31
N PRO A 340 1.39 -20.14 -14.10
CA PRO A 340 1.07 -18.77 -14.48
C PRO A 340 0.97 -18.67 -16.01
N PRO A 341 0.22 -17.69 -16.54
CA PRO A 341 0.13 -17.48 -17.99
C PRO A 341 1.50 -17.25 -18.62
N ARG A 342 1.61 -17.56 -19.92
CA ARG A 342 2.78 -17.23 -20.77
C ARG A 342 2.29 -16.64 -22.06
N ILE A 343 3.01 -15.66 -22.59
CA ILE A 343 2.66 -14.95 -23.82
C ILE A 343 2.71 -15.89 -25.02
N ASP A 344 3.68 -16.80 -25.06
CA ASP A 344 3.84 -17.74 -26.17
C ASP A 344 2.75 -18.83 -26.21
N GLU A 345 1.94 -18.96 -25.15
CA GLU A 345 0.87 -19.96 -25.02
C GLU A 345 -0.53 -19.38 -25.30
N VAL A 346 -0.62 -18.10 -25.67
CA VAL A 346 -1.90 -17.42 -25.90
C VAL A 346 -2.53 -17.87 -27.23
N ASP A 347 -3.79 -18.30 -27.17
CA ASP A 347 -4.55 -18.71 -28.36
C ASP A 347 -5.20 -17.51 -29.06
N HIS A 348 -4.50 -16.99 -30.07
CA HIS A 348 -4.98 -15.88 -30.90
C HIS A 348 -6.06 -16.27 -31.92
N SER A 349 -6.42 -17.55 -32.03
CA SER A 349 -7.45 -18.01 -32.97
C SER A 349 -8.88 -17.83 -32.45
N LEU A 350 -9.03 -17.48 -31.17
CA LEU A 350 -10.32 -17.33 -30.52
C LEU A 350 -11.09 -16.14 -31.10
N VAL A 351 -12.28 -16.43 -31.64
CA VAL A 351 -13.14 -15.45 -32.31
C VAL A 351 -14.58 -15.58 -31.81
N LEU A 352 -15.33 -14.47 -31.87
CA LEU A 352 -16.76 -14.48 -31.57
C LEU A 352 -17.57 -13.86 -32.71
N ASP A 353 -18.55 -14.62 -33.21
CA ASP A 353 -19.47 -14.18 -34.26
C ASP A 353 -20.21 -12.88 -33.85
N PRO A 354 -20.46 -11.92 -34.76
CA PRO A 354 -21.13 -10.67 -34.42
C PRO A 354 -22.51 -10.81 -33.77
N LEU A 355 -23.32 -11.81 -34.16
CA LEU A 355 -24.65 -12.02 -33.59
C LEU A 355 -24.51 -12.61 -32.19
N ALA A 356 -23.69 -13.65 -32.04
CA ALA A 356 -23.39 -14.26 -30.74
C ALA A 356 -22.80 -13.22 -29.76
N TYR A 357 -21.92 -12.33 -30.24
CA TYR A 357 -21.37 -11.23 -29.43
C TYR A 357 -22.47 -10.30 -28.90
N LYS A 358 -23.43 -9.89 -29.74
CA LYS A 358 -24.51 -9.00 -29.28
C LYS A 358 -25.36 -9.66 -28.20
N GLU A 359 -25.67 -10.94 -28.37
CA GLU A 359 -26.46 -11.72 -27.41
C GLU A 359 -25.71 -11.91 -26.10
N GLN A 360 -24.49 -12.43 -26.14
CA GLN A 360 -23.68 -12.69 -24.95
C GLN A 360 -23.27 -11.40 -24.23
N LEU A 361 -22.91 -10.34 -24.97
CA LEU A 361 -22.61 -9.04 -24.36
C LEU A 361 -23.81 -8.54 -23.55
N LYS A 362 -25.01 -8.55 -24.14
CA LYS A 362 -26.21 -8.09 -23.45
C LYS A 362 -26.49 -8.94 -22.21
N PHE A 363 -26.41 -10.27 -22.35
CA PHE A 363 -26.62 -11.19 -21.26
C PHE A 363 -25.66 -10.94 -20.09
N GLU A 364 -24.35 -10.85 -20.35
CA GLU A 364 -23.36 -10.63 -19.29
C GLU A 364 -23.44 -9.21 -18.69
N GLN A 365 -23.84 -8.20 -19.47
CA GLN A 365 -24.09 -6.85 -18.94
C GLN A 365 -25.32 -6.82 -18.02
N ASP A 366 -26.41 -7.49 -18.40
CA ASP A 366 -27.61 -7.61 -17.56
C ASP A 366 -27.31 -8.38 -16.26
N ARG A 367 -26.42 -9.39 -16.33
CA ARG A 367 -25.93 -10.15 -15.17
C ARG A 367 -25.09 -9.26 -14.25
N LEU A 368 -24.11 -8.54 -14.80
CA LEU A 368 -23.26 -7.62 -14.04
C LEU A 368 -24.07 -6.53 -13.33
N ASN A 369 -25.07 -5.97 -14.00
CA ASN A 369 -25.93 -4.94 -13.43
C ASN A 369 -26.65 -5.40 -12.14
N LYS A 370 -27.12 -6.66 -12.13
CA LYS A 370 -27.78 -7.26 -10.95
C LYS A 370 -26.79 -7.53 -9.82
N LEU A 371 -25.64 -8.10 -10.16
CA LEU A 371 -24.59 -8.44 -9.19
C LEU A 371 -24.00 -7.17 -8.53
N GLU A 372 -23.87 -6.08 -9.27
CA GLU A 372 -23.38 -4.81 -8.73
C GLU A 372 -24.27 -4.27 -7.60
N MET A 373 -25.60 -4.34 -7.76
CA MET A 373 -26.53 -3.93 -6.71
C MET A 373 -26.38 -4.76 -5.43
N GLU A 374 -26.17 -6.07 -5.55
CA GLU A 374 -25.96 -6.96 -4.41
C GLU A 374 -24.61 -6.69 -3.74
N MET A 375 -23.55 -6.55 -4.54
CA MET A 375 -22.20 -6.19 -4.11
C MET A 375 -22.20 -4.87 -3.32
N TYR A 376 -22.92 -3.86 -3.81
CA TYR A 376 -23.04 -2.55 -3.15
C TYR A 376 -23.67 -2.66 -1.75
N GLN A 377 -24.74 -3.45 -1.60
CA GLN A 377 -25.43 -3.67 -0.33
C GLN A 377 -24.55 -4.43 0.67
N LYS A 378 -23.84 -5.46 0.19
CA LYS A 378 -22.89 -6.27 0.98
C LYS A 378 -21.56 -5.58 1.23
N ARG A 379 -21.35 -4.37 0.68
CA ARG A 379 -20.13 -3.56 0.78
C ARG A 379 -18.87 -4.26 0.26
N ILE A 380 -19.01 -5.18 -0.69
CA ILE A 380 -17.86 -5.87 -1.28
C ILE A 380 -17.20 -4.92 -2.29
N PRO A 381 -15.92 -4.58 -2.17
CA PRO A 381 -15.22 -3.79 -3.19
C PRO A 381 -14.84 -4.66 -4.38
N LEU A 382 -14.96 -4.13 -5.60
CA LEU A 382 -14.45 -4.77 -6.81
C LEU A 382 -13.37 -3.88 -7.43
N MET A 383 -12.21 -4.47 -7.73
CA MET A 383 -11.10 -3.81 -8.39
C MET A 383 -10.75 -4.58 -9.66
N VAL A 384 -10.87 -3.92 -10.80
CA VAL A 384 -10.61 -4.51 -12.11
C VAL A 384 -9.50 -3.73 -12.79
N MET A 385 -8.43 -4.41 -13.14
CA MET A 385 -7.24 -3.80 -13.73
C MET A 385 -7.01 -4.31 -15.13
N TYR A 386 -6.63 -3.39 -16.03
CA TYR A 386 -6.29 -3.70 -17.41
C TYR A 386 -4.86 -3.25 -17.74
N GLU A 387 -3.97 -4.22 -17.89
CA GLU A 387 -2.69 -4.09 -18.58
C GLU A 387 -2.77 -4.78 -19.95
N GLY A 388 -1.75 -4.62 -20.78
CA GLY A 388 -1.71 -5.24 -22.12
C GLY A 388 -1.00 -4.37 -23.13
N TRP A 389 -0.76 -4.93 -24.33
CA TRP A 389 -0.05 -4.22 -25.39
C TRP A 389 -0.76 -2.93 -25.82
N ASP A 390 0.01 -2.03 -26.41
CA ASP A 390 -0.55 -0.90 -27.12
C ASP A 390 -1.43 -1.40 -28.28
N ALA A 391 -2.54 -0.72 -28.48
CA ALA A 391 -3.65 -1.15 -29.33
C ALA A 391 -4.36 -2.49 -29.04
N ALA A 392 -4.07 -3.16 -27.93
CA ALA A 392 -4.73 -4.42 -27.56
C ALA A 392 -6.25 -4.28 -27.33
N GLY A 393 -6.72 -3.11 -26.87
CA GLY A 393 -8.16 -2.84 -26.73
C GLY A 393 -8.68 -2.65 -25.31
N LYS A 394 -7.79 -2.39 -24.34
CA LYS A 394 -8.08 -2.07 -22.92
C LYS A 394 -9.29 -1.14 -22.74
N GLY A 395 -9.23 0.08 -23.29
CA GLY A 395 -10.34 1.05 -23.19
C GLY A 395 -11.67 0.56 -23.78
N GLY A 396 -11.63 -0.37 -24.75
CA GLY A 396 -12.83 -1.00 -25.29
C GLY A 396 -13.49 -1.97 -24.30
N ASN A 397 -12.69 -2.75 -23.57
CA ASN A 397 -13.16 -3.61 -22.48
C ASN A 397 -13.74 -2.77 -21.34
N ILE A 398 -12.98 -1.79 -20.87
CA ILE A 398 -13.41 -0.86 -19.80
C ILE A 398 -14.77 -0.23 -20.14
N LYS A 399 -14.94 0.23 -21.38
CA LYS A 399 -16.21 0.80 -21.83
C LYS A 399 -17.39 -0.18 -21.73
N ARG A 400 -17.20 -1.47 -22.04
CA ARG A 400 -18.30 -2.46 -21.97
C ARG A 400 -18.66 -2.83 -20.54
N VAL A 401 -17.67 -2.92 -19.66
CA VAL A 401 -17.88 -3.12 -18.22
C VAL A 401 -18.61 -1.91 -17.62
N ALA A 402 -18.09 -0.70 -17.84
CA ALA A 402 -18.68 0.53 -17.33
C ALA A 402 -20.13 0.77 -17.81
N GLN A 403 -20.49 0.30 -19.00
CA GLN A 403 -21.86 0.39 -19.53
C GLN A 403 -22.89 -0.47 -18.78
N ALA A 404 -22.45 -1.47 -18.01
CA ALA A 404 -23.34 -2.34 -17.24
C ALA A 404 -23.54 -1.88 -15.78
N LEU A 405 -22.68 -0.98 -15.30
CA LEU A 405 -22.64 -0.53 -13.90
C LEU A 405 -23.40 0.80 -13.75
N ASP A 406 -23.97 1.05 -12.56
CA ASP A 406 -24.45 2.40 -12.23
C ASP A 406 -23.27 3.40 -12.25
N ALA A 407 -23.45 4.55 -12.89
CA ALA A 407 -22.39 5.56 -13.02
C ALA A 407 -21.88 6.14 -11.69
N ARG A 408 -22.65 5.96 -10.60
CA ARG A 408 -22.25 6.35 -9.23
C ARG A 408 -21.49 5.24 -8.50
N ALA A 409 -21.58 4.01 -9.00
CA ALA A 409 -21.01 2.83 -8.37
C ALA A 409 -19.59 2.53 -8.83
N TYR A 410 -19.09 3.15 -9.90
CA TYR A 410 -17.72 2.93 -10.38
C TYR A 410 -16.89 4.21 -10.53
N THR A 411 -15.57 4.03 -10.53
CA THR A 411 -14.61 5.06 -10.91
C THR A 411 -13.55 4.45 -11.80
N VAL A 412 -13.23 5.13 -12.91
CA VAL A 412 -12.12 4.74 -13.79
C VAL A 412 -10.89 5.55 -13.38
N PHE A 413 -9.82 4.86 -13.02
CA PHE A 413 -8.54 5.41 -12.62
C PHE A 413 -7.51 5.20 -13.74
N PRO A 414 -7.30 6.18 -14.64
CA PRO A 414 -6.18 6.14 -15.57
C PRO A 414 -4.86 6.36 -14.82
N SER A 415 -3.81 5.65 -15.23
CA SER A 415 -2.46 5.79 -14.63
C SER A 415 -1.46 6.39 -15.64
N PRO A 416 -1.46 7.73 -15.84
CA PRO A 416 -0.45 8.42 -16.65
C PRO A 416 0.88 8.55 -15.89
N ALA A 417 1.86 9.21 -16.51
CA ALA A 417 3.12 9.59 -15.87
C ALA A 417 2.88 10.25 -14.49
N PRO A 418 3.70 9.97 -13.47
CA PRO A 418 3.51 10.51 -12.14
C PRO A 418 3.72 12.02 -12.12
N THR A 419 2.85 12.71 -11.39
CA THR A 419 2.95 14.14 -11.10
C THR A 419 4.10 14.43 -10.12
N LYS A 420 4.52 15.69 -10.00
CA LYS A 420 5.59 16.08 -9.06
C LYS A 420 5.32 15.63 -7.62
N PRO A 421 4.11 15.81 -7.04
CA PRO A 421 3.84 15.30 -5.70
C PRO A 421 3.93 13.77 -5.62
N GLU A 422 3.50 13.04 -6.65
CA GLU A 422 3.59 11.57 -6.67
C GLU A 422 5.04 11.09 -6.74
N LEU A 423 5.91 11.77 -7.50
CA LEU A 423 7.36 11.51 -7.53
C LEU A 423 8.07 11.79 -6.20
N LEU A 424 7.45 12.53 -5.28
CA LEU A 424 7.98 12.82 -3.95
C LEU A 424 7.51 11.82 -2.88
N HIS A 425 6.80 10.75 -3.27
CA HIS A 425 6.34 9.68 -2.38
C HIS A 425 6.77 8.31 -2.91
N PRO A 426 6.60 7.24 -2.11
CA PRO A 426 6.79 5.88 -2.59
C PRO A 426 5.83 5.54 -3.73
N HIS A 427 6.26 4.67 -4.64
CA HIS A 427 5.54 4.41 -5.90
C HIS A 427 4.07 3.98 -5.69
N LEU A 428 3.78 3.17 -4.67
CA LEU A 428 2.43 2.69 -4.35
C LEU A 428 1.52 3.77 -3.74
N TRP A 429 2.07 4.89 -3.24
CA TRP A 429 1.30 5.94 -2.56
C TRP A 429 0.14 6.46 -3.42
N ARG A 430 0.38 6.66 -4.72
CA ARG A 430 -0.65 7.19 -5.65
C ARG A 430 -1.82 6.23 -5.87
N TYR A 431 -1.63 4.94 -5.63
CA TYR A 431 -2.67 3.91 -5.75
C TYR A 431 -3.37 3.68 -4.42
N TRP A 432 -2.63 3.65 -3.31
CA TRP A 432 -3.20 3.63 -1.96
C TRP A 432 -4.15 4.80 -1.71
N THR A 433 -3.80 5.99 -2.19
CA THR A 433 -4.64 7.19 -2.05
C THR A 433 -5.84 7.22 -3.00
N ARG A 434 -5.93 6.28 -3.95
CA ARG A 434 -6.98 6.18 -4.98
C ARG A 434 -7.59 4.77 -5.07
N LEU A 435 -8.23 4.35 -3.98
CA LEU A 435 -9.00 3.11 -3.92
C LEU A 435 -10.51 3.39 -4.03
N PRO A 436 -11.30 2.48 -4.63
CA PRO A 436 -12.75 2.57 -4.52
C PRO A 436 -13.19 2.42 -3.07
N LYS A 437 -14.34 2.98 -2.73
CA LYS A 437 -14.99 2.74 -1.44
C LYS A 437 -15.58 1.33 -1.41
N ALA A 438 -15.64 0.69 -0.25
CA ALA A 438 -16.34 -0.59 -0.07
C ALA A 438 -17.76 -0.57 -0.70
N GLY A 439 -18.07 -1.59 -1.50
CA GLY A 439 -19.30 -1.67 -2.29
C GLY A 439 -19.26 -0.95 -3.64
N HIS A 440 -18.14 -0.36 -4.04
CA HIS A 440 -17.97 0.31 -5.34
C HIS A 440 -16.90 -0.41 -6.18
N VAL A 441 -16.90 -0.08 -7.47
CA VAL A 441 -15.99 -0.64 -8.47
C VAL A 441 -14.86 0.35 -8.80
N GLY A 442 -13.62 -0.07 -8.65
CA GLY A 442 -12.46 0.65 -9.19
C GLY A 442 -11.97 -0.01 -10.47
N ILE A 443 -11.96 0.72 -11.58
CA ILE A 443 -11.45 0.23 -12.87
C ILE A 443 -10.12 0.93 -13.19
N TYR A 444 -9.02 0.19 -13.26
CA TYR A 444 -7.68 0.73 -13.49
C TYR A 444 -7.29 0.55 -14.96
N ASP A 445 -7.07 1.67 -15.67
CA ASP A 445 -6.52 1.69 -17.04
C ASP A 445 -5.03 1.99 -16.95
N ARG A 446 -4.21 0.93 -17.07
CA ARG A 446 -2.85 0.85 -16.49
C ARG A 446 -2.87 0.97 -14.95
N SER A 447 -1.78 0.62 -14.30
CA SER A 447 -1.76 0.39 -12.85
C SER A 447 -0.38 0.51 -12.21
N TRP A 448 -0.25 0.04 -10.96
CA TRP A 448 1.01 -0.12 -10.23
C TRP A 448 2.03 -1.01 -10.96
N TYR A 449 1.61 -1.84 -11.91
CA TYR A 449 2.51 -2.62 -12.75
C TYR A 449 3.39 -1.77 -13.68
N GLY A 450 3.11 -0.48 -13.84
CA GLY A 450 3.99 0.45 -14.56
C GLY A 450 5.45 0.41 -14.09
N ARG A 451 5.69 0.22 -12.79
CA ARG A 451 7.02 0.09 -12.15
C ARG A 451 7.86 -1.06 -12.74
N VAL A 452 7.20 -2.18 -13.06
CA VAL A 452 7.84 -3.41 -13.57
C VAL A 452 7.63 -3.63 -15.06
N LEU A 453 6.92 -2.71 -15.74
CA LEU A 453 6.71 -2.64 -17.18
C LEU A 453 7.47 -1.44 -17.77
N VAL A 454 6.76 -0.34 -18.03
CA VAL A 454 7.30 0.83 -18.73
C VAL A 454 8.46 1.47 -17.97
N GLU A 455 8.39 1.58 -16.64
CA GLU A 455 9.48 2.20 -15.87
C GLU A 455 10.75 1.35 -15.89
N ARG A 456 10.60 0.01 -15.90
CA ARG A 456 11.72 -0.94 -16.07
C ARG A 456 12.33 -0.85 -17.47
N VAL A 457 11.50 -0.86 -18.52
CA VAL A 457 11.97 -0.87 -19.93
C VAL A 457 12.55 0.49 -20.35
N GLU A 458 12.02 1.58 -19.81
CA GLU A 458 12.48 2.94 -20.10
C GLU A 458 13.56 3.43 -19.15
N GLY A 459 13.82 2.73 -18.04
CA GLY A 459 14.79 3.14 -17.02
C GLY A 459 14.33 4.36 -16.22
N PHE A 460 13.02 4.46 -15.96
CA PHE A 460 12.45 5.43 -15.01
C PHE A 460 12.49 4.92 -13.57
N ALA A 461 12.84 3.65 -13.38
CA ALA A 461 13.18 3.07 -12.09
C ALA A 461 14.53 2.38 -12.20
N SER A 462 15.36 2.52 -11.16
CA SER A 462 16.62 1.79 -11.01
C SER A 462 16.39 0.29 -10.85
N VAL A 463 17.44 -0.51 -11.04
CA VAL A 463 17.36 -1.97 -10.85
C VAL A 463 16.88 -2.35 -9.46
N SER A 464 17.40 -1.70 -8.41
CA SER A 464 16.98 -1.97 -7.03
C SER A 464 15.49 -1.69 -6.83
N GLU A 465 14.96 -0.59 -7.40
CA GLU A 465 13.56 -0.21 -7.30
C GLU A 465 12.61 -1.19 -8.00
N TRP A 466 12.84 -1.54 -9.27
CA TRP A 466 11.90 -2.42 -9.97
C TRP A 466 12.04 -3.89 -9.57
N THR A 467 13.22 -4.34 -9.13
CA THR A 467 13.40 -5.73 -8.69
C THR A 467 12.68 -6.03 -7.38
N ARG A 468 12.64 -5.10 -6.42
CA ARG A 468 11.86 -5.28 -5.18
C ARG A 468 10.36 -5.07 -5.38
N ALA A 469 9.96 -4.26 -6.37
CA ALA A 469 8.57 -3.89 -6.60
C ALA A 469 7.63 -5.08 -6.85
N TYR A 470 8.13 -6.23 -7.34
CA TYR A 470 7.30 -7.44 -7.49
C TYR A 470 6.67 -7.89 -6.17
N ASP A 471 7.46 -7.94 -5.08
CA ASP A 471 6.96 -8.35 -3.78
C ASP A 471 6.16 -7.21 -3.10
N GLU A 472 6.55 -5.94 -3.30
CA GLU A 472 5.76 -4.77 -2.86
C GLU A 472 4.36 -4.73 -3.51
N ILE A 473 4.25 -5.15 -4.78
CA ILE A 473 2.96 -5.29 -5.48
C ILE A 473 2.14 -6.43 -4.86
N ASN A 474 2.75 -7.59 -4.61
CA ASN A 474 2.05 -8.71 -3.99
C ASN A 474 1.57 -8.37 -2.56
N GLU A 475 2.32 -7.56 -1.82
CA GLU A 475 1.94 -7.00 -0.52
C GLU A 475 0.68 -6.16 -0.62
N PHE A 476 0.71 -5.20 -1.54
CA PHE A 476 -0.40 -4.32 -1.81
C PHE A 476 -1.67 -5.12 -2.17
N GLU A 477 -1.55 -6.05 -3.11
CA GLU A 477 -2.66 -6.89 -3.55
C GLU A 477 -3.20 -7.78 -2.43
N GLN A 478 -2.32 -8.35 -1.60
CA GLN A 478 -2.72 -9.14 -0.44
C GLN A 478 -3.50 -8.31 0.58
N GLU A 479 -3.08 -7.08 0.86
CA GLU A 479 -3.79 -6.17 1.76
C GLU A 479 -5.18 -5.79 1.22
N LEU A 480 -5.31 -5.59 -0.10
CA LEU A 480 -6.62 -5.34 -0.73
C LEU A 480 -7.56 -6.55 -0.63
N VAL A 481 -7.05 -7.76 -0.90
CA VAL A 481 -7.85 -8.99 -0.75
C VAL A 481 -8.22 -9.23 0.72
N ARG A 482 -7.30 -8.98 1.66
CA ARG A 482 -7.57 -9.08 3.12
C ARG A 482 -8.58 -8.05 3.61
N TRP A 483 -8.63 -6.87 3.00
CA TRP A 483 -9.69 -5.88 3.25
C TRP A 483 -11.06 -6.40 2.80
N GLY A 484 -11.10 -7.35 1.88
CA GLY A 484 -12.30 -8.01 1.38
C GLY A 484 -12.60 -7.73 -0.08
N ALA A 485 -11.67 -7.08 -0.81
CA ALA A 485 -11.83 -6.75 -2.22
C ALA A 485 -11.71 -7.98 -3.13
N ILE A 486 -12.51 -8.00 -4.19
CA ILE A 486 -12.27 -8.85 -5.35
C ILE A 486 -11.27 -8.10 -6.25
N LEU A 487 -10.10 -8.69 -6.50
CA LEU A 487 -9.09 -8.11 -7.36
C LEU A 487 -8.93 -8.96 -8.63
N LEU A 488 -9.25 -8.36 -9.79
CA LEU A 488 -9.13 -8.99 -11.10
C LEU A 488 -8.07 -8.28 -11.94
N LYS A 489 -7.07 -9.04 -12.39
CA LYS A 489 -5.92 -8.54 -13.14
C LYS A 489 -5.95 -9.08 -14.56
N PHE A 490 -6.28 -8.23 -15.52
CA PHE A 490 -6.34 -8.60 -16.93
C PHE A 490 -5.09 -8.15 -17.69
N TRP A 491 -4.48 -9.10 -18.38
CA TRP A 491 -3.54 -8.82 -19.46
C TRP A 491 -4.26 -8.94 -20.80
N VAL A 492 -4.49 -7.81 -21.47
CA VAL A 492 -5.13 -7.76 -22.79
C VAL A 492 -4.07 -8.03 -23.84
N ASP A 493 -4.08 -9.23 -24.39
CA ASP A 493 -3.06 -9.70 -25.31
C ASP A 493 -3.51 -9.57 -26.78
N VAL A 494 -2.57 -9.32 -27.68
CA VAL A 494 -2.82 -9.17 -29.11
C VAL A 494 -1.56 -9.60 -29.87
N SER A 495 -1.74 -10.35 -30.96
CA SER A 495 -0.63 -10.82 -31.77
C SER A 495 0.16 -9.66 -32.38
N PRO A 496 1.48 -9.81 -32.61
CA PRO A 496 2.30 -8.76 -33.24
C PRO A 496 1.77 -8.31 -34.61
N GLU A 497 1.15 -9.21 -35.36
CA GLU A 497 0.54 -8.96 -36.68
C GLU A 497 -0.75 -8.16 -36.56
N GLU A 498 -1.64 -8.56 -35.64
CA GLU A 498 -2.88 -7.83 -35.36
C GLU A 498 -2.61 -6.44 -34.80
N GLN A 499 -1.61 -6.31 -33.92
CA GLN A 499 -1.19 -5.03 -33.38
C GLN A 499 -0.78 -4.08 -34.52
N LEU A 500 0.07 -4.54 -35.43
CA LEU A 500 0.53 -3.76 -36.58
C LEU A 500 -0.64 -3.35 -37.48
N ARG A 501 -1.57 -4.27 -37.76
CA ARG A 501 -2.79 -3.94 -38.51
C ARG A 501 -3.58 -2.83 -37.83
N ARG A 502 -3.74 -2.89 -36.51
CA ARG A 502 -4.46 -1.87 -35.73
C ARG A 502 -3.76 -0.52 -35.69
N PHE A 503 -2.44 -0.48 -35.81
CA PHE A 503 -1.69 0.77 -35.90
C PHE A 503 -2.01 1.46 -37.23
N HIS A 504 -1.89 0.74 -38.34
CA HIS A 504 -2.27 1.26 -39.66
C HIS A 504 -3.74 1.69 -39.74
N ASP A 505 -4.67 0.89 -39.18
CA ASP A 505 -6.09 1.25 -39.12
C ASP A 505 -6.33 2.57 -38.34
N ARG A 506 -5.51 2.87 -37.32
CA ARG A 506 -5.62 4.11 -36.54
C ARG A 506 -5.06 5.31 -37.27
N GLU A 507 -3.96 5.15 -37.99
CA GLU A 507 -3.38 6.20 -38.83
C GLU A 507 -4.34 6.62 -39.94
N GLN A 508 -5.07 5.65 -40.51
CA GLN A 508 -5.98 5.88 -41.63
C GLN A 508 -7.38 6.36 -41.21
N ASP A 509 -7.77 6.20 -39.93
CA ASP A 509 -9.08 6.60 -39.41
C ASP A 509 -8.98 7.96 -38.68
N PRO A 510 -9.51 9.06 -39.24
CA PRO A 510 -9.44 10.39 -38.62
C PRO A 510 -10.00 10.45 -37.20
N ALA A 511 -10.96 9.60 -36.84
CA ALA A 511 -11.53 9.57 -35.50
C ALA A 511 -10.64 8.86 -34.46
N LYS A 512 -9.56 8.20 -34.91
CA LYS A 512 -8.64 7.41 -34.09
C LYS A 512 -7.18 7.82 -34.21
N GLN A 513 -6.82 8.73 -35.10
CA GLN A 513 -5.45 9.24 -35.26
C GLN A 513 -4.84 9.75 -33.95
N TRP A 514 -5.63 10.37 -33.07
CA TRP A 514 -5.17 10.80 -31.75
C TRP A 514 -4.71 9.66 -30.81
N LYS A 515 -4.98 8.40 -31.17
CA LYS A 515 -4.62 7.19 -30.40
C LYS A 515 -3.35 6.50 -30.89
N ILE A 516 -2.62 7.10 -31.82
CA ILE A 516 -1.32 6.62 -32.24
C ILE A 516 -0.32 7.76 -32.19
N THR A 517 0.82 7.53 -31.56
CA THR A 517 1.94 8.46 -31.46
C THR A 517 3.23 7.78 -31.88
N ASP A 518 4.28 8.57 -32.10
CA ASP A 518 5.63 8.09 -32.34
C ASP A 518 6.11 7.14 -31.21
N GLU A 519 5.65 7.38 -29.97
CA GLU A 519 5.92 6.51 -28.82
C GLU A 519 5.38 5.07 -29.02
N ASP A 520 4.22 4.89 -29.64
CA ASP A 520 3.65 3.56 -29.90
C ASP A 520 4.54 2.74 -30.85
N TRP A 521 5.10 3.39 -31.88
CA TRP A 521 6.05 2.78 -32.82
C TRP A 521 7.39 2.46 -32.13
N ARG A 522 7.89 3.36 -31.28
CA ARG A 522 9.09 3.14 -30.47
C ARG A 522 8.94 1.95 -29.51
N ASN A 523 7.76 1.81 -28.90
CA ASN A 523 7.47 0.71 -27.98
C ASN A 523 7.49 -0.65 -28.71
N ARG A 524 7.15 -0.67 -30.00
CA ARG A 524 7.22 -1.87 -30.84
C ARG A 524 8.65 -2.34 -31.06
N ASP A 525 9.60 -1.44 -31.27
CA ASP A 525 11.04 -1.80 -31.36
C ASP A 525 11.54 -2.48 -30.07
N LYS A 526 10.89 -2.16 -28.95
CA LYS A 526 11.20 -2.73 -27.63
C LYS A 526 10.36 -3.95 -27.26
N TYR A 527 9.71 -4.59 -28.24
CA TYR A 527 8.89 -5.77 -28.00
C TYR A 527 9.63 -6.87 -27.20
N PRO A 528 10.91 -7.22 -27.48
CA PRO A 528 11.65 -8.21 -26.68
C PRO A 528 11.73 -7.84 -25.19
N GLN A 529 12.01 -6.57 -24.87
CA GLN A 529 12.11 -6.08 -23.49
C GLN A 529 10.76 -6.13 -22.78
N TYR A 530 9.69 -5.68 -23.44
CA TYR A 530 8.34 -5.74 -22.87
C TYR A 530 7.86 -7.18 -22.69
N LYS A 531 8.11 -8.07 -23.66
CA LYS A 531 7.78 -9.49 -23.53
C LYS A 531 8.46 -10.09 -22.31
N ALA A 532 9.76 -9.85 -22.13
CA ALA A 532 10.50 -10.32 -20.96
C ALA A 532 9.94 -9.76 -19.64
N ALA A 533 9.56 -8.48 -19.62
CA ALA A 533 8.95 -7.86 -18.46
C ALA A 533 7.59 -8.47 -18.08
N VAL A 534 6.76 -8.78 -19.07
CA VAL A 534 5.43 -9.38 -18.87
C VAL A 534 5.54 -10.83 -18.37
N GLU A 535 6.45 -11.62 -18.95
CA GLU A 535 6.75 -12.97 -18.46
C GLU A 535 7.22 -12.96 -16.99
N ASP A 536 8.05 -11.99 -16.61
CA ASP A 536 8.46 -11.82 -15.21
C ASP A 536 7.29 -11.43 -14.31
N ILE A 537 6.36 -10.58 -14.79
CA ILE A 537 5.15 -10.21 -14.05
C ILE A 537 4.26 -11.42 -13.79
N PHE A 538 3.98 -12.23 -14.81
CA PHE A 538 3.19 -13.45 -14.64
C PHE A 538 3.84 -14.41 -13.65
N ARG A 539 5.16 -14.59 -13.77
CA ARG A 539 5.92 -15.48 -12.91
C ARG A 539 6.02 -15.00 -11.46
N LEU A 540 6.10 -13.70 -11.22
CA LEU A 540 6.40 -13.14 -9.89
C LEU A 540 5.18 -12.56 -9.17
N THR A 541 4.06 -12.32 -9.85
CA THR A 541 2.88 -11.72 -9.23
C THR A 541 1.56 -12.42 -9.54
N SER A 542 1.57 -13.55 -10.25
CA SER A 542 0.36 -14.37 -10.38
C SER A 542 0.18 -15.24 -9.13
N THR A 543 -0.36 -14.64 -8.06
CA THR A 543 -0.60 -15.30 -6.78
C THR A 543 -1.96 -16.03 -6.76
N PRO A 544 -2.17 -17.02 -5.87
CA PRO A 544 -3.47 -17.68 -5.73
C PRO A 544 -4.63 -16.74 -5.34
N PHE A 545 -4.33 -15.63 -4.65
CA PHE A 545 -5.33 -14.66 -4.23
C PHE A 545 -5.57 -13.55 -5.26
N ALA A 546 -4.64 -13.34 -6.20
CA ALA A 546 -4.77 -12.41 -7.30
C ALA A 546 -4.04 -12.98 -8.53
N PRO A 547 -4.63 -13.94 -9.26
CA PRO A 547 -4.01 -14.52 -10.44
C PRO A 547 -4.07 -13.55 -11.63
N TRP A 548 -3.11 -13.66 -12.55
CA TRP A 548 -3.20 -12.99 -13.84
C TRP A 548 -4.13 -13.73 -14.78
N ILE A 549 -4.93 -12.97 -15.53
CA ILE A 549 -5.89 -13.50 -16.49
C ILE A 549 -5.62 -12.87 -17.85
N VAL A 550 -5.33 -13.70 -18.85
CA VAL A 550 -5.14 -13.24 -20.22
C VAL A 550 -6.49 -13.08 -20.91
N LEU A 551 -6.67 -11.96 -21.60
CA LEU A 551 -7.78 -11.70 -22.52
C LEU A 551 -7.24 -11.71 -23.95
N GLU A 552 -7.54 -12.76 -24.69
CA GLU A 552 -7.15 -12.95 -26.09
C GLU A 552 -7.91 -11.95 -26.95
N SER A 553 -7.21 -10.89 -27.36
CA SER A 553 -7.85 -9.69 -27.91
C SER A 553 -7.63 -9.50 -29.39
N ASP A 554 -7.14 -10.50 -30.11
CA ASP A 554 -7.12 -10.50 -31.58
C ASP A 554 -8.52 -10.24 -32.13
N ASP A 555 -9.52 -10.96 -31.61
CA ASP A 555 -10.91 -10.58 -31.72
C ASP A 555 -11.40 -9.80 -30.48
N LYS A 556 -11.63 -8.49 -30.66
CA LYS A 556 -12.10 -7.62 -29.57
C LYS A 556 -13.46 -8.03 -29.00
N ARG A 557 -14.29 -8.76 -29.76
CA ARG A 557 -15.64 -9.15 -29.30
C ARG A 557 -15.52 -10.27 -28.28
N TYR A 558 -14.70 -11.28 -28.59
CA TYR A 558 -14.36 -12.38 -27.70
C TYR A 558 -13.80 -11.85 -26.36
N ALA A 559 -12.74 -11.04 -26.40
CA ALA A 559 -12.12 -10.48 -25.19
C ALA A 559 -13.10 -9.74 -24.26
N ARG A 560 -14.02 -8.96 -24.84
CA ARG A 560 -15.03 -8.20 -24.07
C ARG A 560 -16.01 -9.09 -23.33
N VAL A 561 -16.50 -10.13 -23.99
CA VAL A 561 -17.42 -11.07 -23.36
C VAL A 561 -16.69 -11.91 -22.33
N LYS A 562 -15.47 -12.38 -22.64
CA LYS A 562 -14.62 -13.10 -21.67
C LYS A 562 -14.39 -12.29 -20.40
N ALA A 563 -14.04 -11.01 -20.51
CA ALA A 563 -13.82 -10.13 -19.38
C ALA A 563 -15.08 -10.00 -18.50
N LEU A 564 -16.24 -9.69 -19.11
CA LEU A 564 -17.50 -9.57 -18.38
C LEU A 564 -17.90 -10.87 -17.68
N LYS A 565 -17.77 -12.00 -18.36
CA LYS A 565 -18.06 -13.33 -17.80
C LYS A 565 -17.20 -13.60 -16.56
N ILE A 566 -15.89 -13.36 -16.65
CA ILE A 566 -14.96 -13.56 -15.51
C ILE A 566 -15.31 -12.65 -14.34
N ILE A 567 -15.65 -11.38 -14.60
CA ILE A 567 -16.07 -10.44 -13.56
C ILE A 567 -17.33 -10.96 -12.86
N ASN A 568 -18.33 -11.40 -13.63
CA ASN A 568 -19.58 -11.93 -13.10
C ASN A 568 -19.36 -13.21 -12.29
N ASP A 569 -18.56 -14.14 -12.81
CA ASP A 569 -18.25 -15.41 -12.14
C ASP A 569 -17.52 -15.16 -10.81
N ALA A 570 -16.57 -14.21 -10.77
CA ALA A 570 -15.88 -13.84 -9.54
C ALA A 570 -16.81 -13.17 -8.51
N LEU A 571 -17.72 -12.29 -8.97
CA LEU A 571 -18.74 -11.68 -8.12
C LEU A 571 -19.68 -12.73 -7.54
N GLU A 572 -20.21 -13.62 -8.35
CA GLU A 572 -21.13 -14.69 -7.89
C GLU A 572 -20.45 -15.61 -6.89
N ALA A 573 -19.23 -16.07 -7.19
CA ALA A 573 -18.46 -16.89 -6.25
C ALA A 573 -18.35 -16.18 -4.89
N ARG A 574 -17.95 -14.90 -4.89
CA ARG A 574 -17.77 -14.14 -3.66
C ARG A 574 -19.06 -13.77 -2.94
N LEU A 575 -20.15 -13.52 -3.65
CA LEU A 575 -21.46 -13.15 -3.09
C LEU A 575 -22.22 -14.34 -2.53
N HIS A 576 -21.97 -15.54 -3.07
CA HIS A 576 -22.67 -16.78 -2.74
C HIS A 576 -21.78 -17.83 -2.03
N GLU A 577 -20.55 -17.46 -1.67
CA GLU A 577 -19.74 -18.16 -0.65
C GLU A 577 -20.52 -18.20 0.68
N ASN A 578 -20.95 -19.41 1.07
CA ASN A 578 -21.68 -19.71 2.31
C ASN A 578 -20.76 -19.83 3.51
#